data_AF-A0A0D7ACZ1-F1
#
_entry.id   AF-A0A0D7ACZ1-F1
#
_cell.length_a   1.000
_cell.length_b   1.000
_cell.length_c   1.000
_cell.angle_alpha   90.00
_cell.angle_beta   90.00
_cell.angle_gamma   90.00
#
_symmetry.space_group_name_H-M   'P 1'
#
loop_
_entity.id
_entity.type
_entity.pdbx_description
1 polymer ?
#
loop_
_entity_poly.entity_id
_entity_poly.type
_entity_poly.pdbx_seq_one_letter_code
_entity_poly.pdbx_strand_id
1 'polypeptide(L)'
;MDADEFQADLNDILGVWGTNGNTQKLGKEINLLAEMLRNDKADDASEDQPFCGFSEVSVHIPLPSGNRPQCGEGLTEPQLVEVPSLYRCKLVPLIQDVFTQPSADKFHFTPYRLFHEIPVTAADTPEAKHAEHIYGELYESEEFILEHDRVQQLDLHPDDAGCKLEHVVAALMFWSDSTHLADFGTAKMWPIYMFLGNLSKYEHAKPTSGACHHLAYIPSPPDSFQDIVKTHYAKWDTQKGDITTHCHRELFHTVWEHLLDNDFLHVYQYGMHRVYPRIFTYSADYPEKVLLATICDKGLCLCPQCLVPKQNADLMGQVNDMKQQQSKTRKYAKESVDATCDWIYCLGYGICSTAVEAVLKLTSSVPTQNAFAKHLNIEPANIPVVDLMHEFKLGVWKALFTHLICLLYVAEPHGSLIETLDERFWQIPTFSVDTICQFSNNVSAMKKLTAWDFEDMLQVSRYSSSLSSD
;
A
#
# COMPACT_ATOMS: atom_id res chain seq x y z
N MET A 1 11.83 -10.03 41.26
CA MET A 1 11.25 -9.23 40.15
C MET A 1 10.07 -10.05 39.69
N ASP A 2 8.87 -9.59 40.05
CA ASP A 2 7.68 -10.44 40.15
C ASP A 2 7.10 -10.78 38.77
N ALA A 3 6.66 -12.02 38.62
CA ALA A 3 6.10 -12.56 37.37
C ALA A 3 4.87 -11.81 36.85
N ASP A 4 4.22 -11.00 37.70
CA ASP A 4 3.07 -10.17 37.34
C ASP A 4 3.46 -8.90 36.54
N GLU A 5 4.70 -8.42 36.67
CA GLU A 5 5.19 -7.25 35.91
C GLU A 5 5.56 -7.65 34.47
N PHE A 6 5.98 -8.90 34.25
CA PHE A 6 6.27 -9.46 32.92
C PHE A 6 4.99 -9.81 32.14
N GLN A 7 3.89 -10.13 32.84
CA GLN A 7 2.61 -10.46 32.22
C GLN A 7 1.85 -9.20 31.75
N ALA A 8 2.12 -8.03 32.36
CA ALA A 8 1.54 -6.75 31.95
C ALA A 8 2.13 -6.25 30.62
N ASP A 9 3.43 -6.39 30.40
CA ASP A 9 4.10 -6.02 29.14
C ASP A 9 3.72 -6.96 27.96
N LEU A 10 3.38 -8.22 28.25
CA LEU A 10 2.98 -9.20 27.22
C LEU A 10 1.57 -8.94 26.66
N ASN A 11 0.67 -8.34 27.45
CA ASN A 11 -0.66 -7.97 26.98
C ASN A 11 -0.68 -6.69 26.13
N ASP A 12 0.29 -5.79 26.30
CA ASP A 12 0.50 -4.62 25.43
C ASP A 12 1.09 -5.02 24.06
N ILE A 13 1.82 -6.15 23.98
CA ILE A 13 2.40 -6.67 22.73
C ILE A 13 1.38 -7.50 21.91
N LEU A 14 0.33 -8.03 22.55
CA LEU A 14 -0.70 -8.87 21.92
C LEU A 14 -2.04 -8.15 21.67
N GLY A 15 -2.09 -6.82 21.87
CA GLY A 15 -3.20 -5.91 21.61
C GLY A 15 -3.53 -5.74 20.13
N VAL A 16 -3.95 -6.83 19.53
CA VAL A 16 -4.31 -6.95 18.13
C VAL A 16 -5.78 -6.53 17.96
N TRP A 17 -5.96 -5.25 17.61
CA TRP A 17 -7.03 -4.63 16.79
C TRP A 17 -8.04 -3.72 17.48
N GLY A 18 -8.16 -2.49 16.94
CA GLY A 18 -9.17 -1.52 17.32
C GLY A 18 -8.83 -0.80 18.63
N THR A 19 -8.64 0.51 18.53
CA THR A 19 -8.78 1.52 19.59
C THR A 19 -8.23 1.18 20.99
N ASN A 20 -7.20 1.94 21.37
CA ASN A 20 -6.61 2.12 22.70
C ASN A 20 -5.45 1.15 23.03
N GLY A 21 -4.26 1.53 22.57
CA GLY A 21 -2.98 1.20 23.19
C GLY A 21 -2.12 2.46 23.20
N ASN A 22 -1.57 2.82 24.36
CA ASN A 22 -0.72 4.00 24.55
C ASN A 22 0.56 3.91 23.69
N THR A 23 0.59 4.60 22.55
CA THR A 23 1.82 4.82 21.79
C THR A 23 2.58 6.02 22.35
N GLN A 24 3.44 5.77 23.35
CA GLN A 24 4.48 6.72 23.71
C GLN A 24 5.67 6.62 22.75
N LYS A 25 5.98 7.77 22.14
CA LYS A 25 7.30 8.27 21.67
C LYS A 25 7.82 7.75 20.33
N LEU A 26 7.77 8.62 19.31
CA LEU A 26 8.62 8.54 18.13
C LEU A 26 9.26 9.90 17.77
N GLY A 27 10.37 10.23 18.44
CA GLY A 27 11.27 11.26 17.94
C GLY A 27 12.23 10.68 16.91
N LYS A 28 11.94 10.92 15.62
CA LYS A 28 12.78 10.87 14.40
C LYS A 28 12.04 10.28 13.17
N GLU A 29 10.86 10.81 12.85
CA GLU A 29 10.33 10.80 11.48
C GLU A 29 11.02 11.87 10.61
N ILE A 30 12.35 11.88 10.63
CA ILE A 30 13.16 12.77 9.79
C ILE A 30 13.33 12.10 8.44
N ASN A 31 12.28 12.10 7.65
CA ASN A 31 12.43 12.24 6.20
C ASN A 31 11.16 12.77 5.55
N LEU A 32 9.98 12.34 5.98
CA LEU A 32 8.70 12.87 5.46
C LEU A 32 8.46 14.32 5.87
N LEU A 33 8.62 14.67 7.16
CA LEU A 33 8.49 16.07 7.60
C LEU A 33 9.59 16.96 7.01
N ALA A 34 10.78 16.41 6.77
CA ALA A 34 11.88 17.13 6.14
C ALA A 34 11.68 17.28 4.62
N GLU A 35 10.97 16.35 3.98
CA GLU A 35 10.56 16.42 2.57
C GLU A 35 9.38 17.38 2.40
N MET A 36 8.41 17.39 3.32
CA MET A 36 7.37 18.43 3.43
C MET A 36 7.99 19.82 3.60
N LEU A 37 8.87 20.00 4.59
CA LEU A 37 9.58 21.28 4.81
C LEU A 37 10.61 21.62 3.72
N ARG A 38 11.03 20.65 2.88
CA ARG A 38 11.92 20.89 1.73
C ARG A 38 11.14 21.25 0.47
N ASN A 39 9.99 20.63 0.23
CA ASN A 39 9.06 21.02 -0.82
C ASN A 39 8.52 22.42 -0.52
N ASP A 40 8.11 22.69 0.73
CA ASP A 40 7.76 24.05 1.18
C ASP A 40 8.91 25.05 0.94
N LYS A 41 10.18 24.65 1.15
CA LYS A 41 11.34 25.53 0.91
C LYS A 41 11.74 25.67 -0.57
N ALA A 42 11.45 24.67 -1.40
CA ALA A 42 11.64 24.74 -2.84
C ALA A 42 10.57 25.63 -3.47
N ASP A 43 9.35 25.58 -2.92
CA ASP A 43 8.23 26.43 -3.29
C ASP A 43 8.39 27.87 -2.77
N ASP A 44 8.95 28.07 -1.56
CA ASP A 44 9.28 29.40 -0.98
C ASP A 44 10.32 30.20 -1.79
N ALA A 45 11.02 29.58 -2.74
CA ALA A 45 11.92 30.27 -3.66
C ALA A 45 11.17 30.92 -4.85
N SER A 46 9.87 30.63 -4.99
CA SER A 46 8.92 31.29 -5.88
C SER A 46 7.83 31.95 -5.04
N GLU A 47 7.30 33.10 -5.43
CA GLU A 47 6.15 33.72 -4.74
C GLU A 47 4.82 32.95 -4.98
N ASP A 48 4.88 31.69 -5.40
CA ASP A 48 3.74 30.87 -5.80
C ASP A 48 3.35 29.84 -4.72
N GLN A 49 2.03 29.60 -4.62
CA GLN A 49 1.36 28.92 -3.50
C GLN A 49 1.88 27.49 -3.23
N PRO A 50 1.94 27.03 -1.96
CA PRO A 50 2.42 25.70 -1.53
C PRO A 50 1.54 24.50 -1.99
N PHE A 51 0.62 24.75 -2.93
CA PHE A 51 -0.37 23.81 -3.45
C PHE A 51 -0.61 24.04 -4.95
N CYS A 52 0.39 24.49 -5.70
CA CYS A 52 0.25 24.67 -7.14
C CYS A 52 -0.24 23.35 -7.80
N GLY A 53 -1.36 23.41 -8.52
CA GLY A 53 -1.98 22.25 -9.16
C GLY A 53 -2.99 21.46 -8.30
N PHE A 54 -3.08 21.73 -6.99
CA PHE A 54 -4.10 21.12 -6.13
C PHE A 54 -5.44 21.89 -6.22
N SER A 55 -6.51 21.11 -6.16
CA SER A 55 -7.87 21.60 -6.03
C SER A 55 -8.53 20.98 -4.80
N GLU A 56 -9.26 21.78 -4.04
CA GLU A 56 -10.10 21.30 -2.94
C GLU A 56 -11.48 20.92 -3.50
N VAL A 57 -11.94 19.71 -3.19
CA VAL A 57 -13.28 19.21 -3.54
C VAL A 57 -13.93 18.53 -2.34
N SER A 58 -15.25 18.52 -2.30
CA SER A 58 -16.01 17.72 -1.34
C SER A 58 -16.35 16.34 -1.92
N VAL A 59 -16.14 15.31 -1.12
CA VAL A 59 -16.46 13.92 -1.47
C VAL A 59 -17.82 13.57 -0.91
N HIS A 60 -18.66 12.89 -1.69
CA HIS A 60 -20.00 12.49 -1.25
C HIS A 60 -20.04 10.98 -1.11
N ILE A 61 -20.14 10.49 0.13
CA ILE A 61 -20.17 9.05 0.40
C ILE A 61 -21.60 8.57 0.66
N PRO A 62 -22.02 7.43 0.08
CA PRO A 62 -23.34 6.87 0.33
C PRO A 62 -23.44 6.30 1.75
N LEU A 63 -24.53 6.63 2.43
CA LEU A 63 -24.90 6.01 3.69
C LEU A 63 -25.78 4.79 3.41
N PRO A 64 -25.46 3.65 4.05
CA PRO A 64 -26.36 2.51 4.11
C PRO A 64 -27.76 2.94 4.62
N SER A 65 -28.85 2.31 4.18
CA SER A 65 -30.20 2.84 4.51
C SER A 65 -30.72 2.39 5.87
N GLY A 66 -30.31 1.20 6.33
CA GLY A 66 -30.62 0.65 7.65
C GLY A 66 -32.08 0.28 7.92
N ASN A 67 -32.99 0.70 7.05
CA ASN A 67 -34.42 0.52 7.15
C ASN A 67 -34.90 -0.28 5.93
N ARG A 68 -35.64 -1.36 6.19
CA ARG A 68 -36.28 -2.11 5.11
C ARG A 68 -37.40 -1.25 4.52
N PRO A 69 -37.51 -1.12 3.19
CA PRO A 69 -38.60 -0.38 2.58
C PRO A 69 -39.95 -0.98 3.03
N GLN A 70 -40.93 -0.12 3.30
CA GLN A 70 -42.27 -0.58 3.65
C GLN A 70 -42.96 -1.16 2.42
N CYS A 71 -43.91 -2.06 2.61
CA CYS A 71 -44.61 -2.72 1.51
C CYS A 71 -45.36 -1.67 0.67
N GLY A 72 -44.93 -1.46 -0.58
CA GLY A 72 -45.51 -0.49 -1.52
C GLY A 72 -44.72 0.82 -1.69
N GLU A 73 -43.66 1.04 -0.91
CA GLU A 73 -42.68 2.11 -1.17
C GLU A 73 -41.68 1.63 -2.24
N GLY A 74 -41.28 2.54 -3.13
CA GLY A 74 -40.24 2.28 -4.14
C GLY A 74 -38.86 2.06 -3.50
N LEU A 75 -37.86 1.72 -4.31
CA LEU A 75 -36.47 1.64 -3.86
C LEU A 75 -36.03 3.01 -3.32
N THR A 76 -35.48 3.04 -2.12
CA THR A 76 -34.96 4.26 -1.50
C THR A 76 -33.58 4.58 -2.10
N GLU A 77 -33.39 5.79 -2.62
CA GLU A 77 -32.05 6.26 -3.00
C GLU A 77 -31.16 6.41 -1.75
N PRO A 78 -29.88 6.02 -1.82
CA PRO A 78 -28.97 6.16 -0.69
C PRO A 78 -28.76 7.63 -0.38
N GLN A 79 -28.86 7.98 0.89
CA GLN A 79 -28.50 9.31 1.34
C GLN A 79 -27.00 9.50 1.23
N LEU A 80 -26.56 10.68 0.78
CA LEU A 80 -25.15 11.02 0.70
C LEU A 80 -24.73 11.87 1.91
N VAL A 81 -23.53 11.63 2.42
CA VAL A 81 -22.85 12.51 3.38
C VAL A 81 -21.68 13.17 2.70
N GLU A 82 -21.63 14.49 2.85
CA GLU A 82 -20.51 15.30 2.41
C GLU A 82 -19.32 15.15 3.37
N VAL A 83 -18.17 14.79 2.84
CA VAL A 83 -16.87 14.81 3.49
C VAL A 83 -16.05 15.92 2.80
N PRO A 84 -15.88 17.07 3.46
CA PRO A 84 -15.17 18.20 2.85
C PRO A 84 -13.65 17.94 2.78
N SER A 85 -12.96 18.84 2.07
CA SER A 85 -11.50 18.97 2.11
C SER A 85 -10.69 17.79 1.56
N LEU A 86 -11.14 17.18 0.46
CA LEU A 86 -10.25 16.40 -0.39
C LEU A 86 -9.39 17.36 -1.21
N TYR A 87 -8.11 17.45 -0.86
CA TYR A 87 -7.11 18.15 -1.66
C TYR A 87 -6.54 17.16 -2.68
N ARG A 88 -6.67 17.45 -3.98
CA ARG A 88 -6.18 16.57 -5.06
C ARG A 88 -5.61 17.32 -6.26
N CYS A 89 -4.67 16.68 -6.92
CA CYS A 89 -4.25 16.98 -8.29
C CYS A 89 -5.04 16.12 -9.29
N LYS A 90 -5.30 16.65 -10.48
CA LYS A 90 -5.78 15.82 -11.59
C LYS A 90 -4.62 15.02 -12.17
N LEU A 91 -4.83 13.72 -12.43
CA LEU A 91 -3.80 12.84 -12.98
C LEU A 91 -3.29 13.30 -14.35
N VAL A 92 -4.18 13.70 -15.26
CA VAL A 92 -3.79 14.06 -16.63
C VAL A 92 -2.83 15.27 -16.67
N PRO A 93 -3.16 16.44 -16.08
CA PRO A 93 -2.23 17.56 -16.02
C PRO A 93 -0.94 17.23 -15.29
N LEU A 94 -0.99 16.43 -14.21
CA LEU A 94 0.20 16.01 -13.48
C LEU A 94 1.14 15.18 -14.36
N ILE A 95 0.61 14.20 -15.09
CA ILE A 95 1.41 13.38 -16.00
C ILE A 95 1.95 14.24 -17.16
N GLN A 96 1.15 15.16 -17.71
CA GLN A 96 1.62 16.08 -18.74
C GLN A 96 2.79 16.93 -18.25
N ASP A 97 2.67 17.51 -17.05
CA ASP A 97 3.74 18.31 -16.45
C ASP A 97 5.03 17.49 -16.32
N VAL A 98 4.94 16.30 -15.71
CA VAL A 98 6.07 15.38 -15.53
C VAL A 98 6.78 15.04 -16.85
N PHE A 99 6.04 14.83 -17.93
CA PHE A 99 6.62 14.53 -19.24
C PHE A 99 7.19 15.77 -19.96
N THR A 100 6.86 16.98 -19.51
CA THR A 100 7.44 18.23 -20.05
C THR A 100 8.64 18.73 -19.25
N GLN A 101 8.86 18.21 -18.04
CA GLN A 101 10.00 18.58 -17.22
C GLN A 101 11.33 18.11 -17.83
N PRO A 102 12.45 18.81 -17.58
CA PRO A 102 13.77 18.39 -18.07
C PRO A 102 14.16 16.98 -17.64
N SER A 103 13.68 16.51 -16.49
CA SER A 103 13.90 15.16 -15.94
C SER A 103 13.34 14.03 -16.79
N ALA A 104 12.44 14.31 -17.73
CA ALA A 104 11.91 13.34 -18.68
C ALA A 104 12.99 12.76 -19.62
N ASP A 105 14.16 13.42 -19.74
CA ASP A 105 15.31 12.90 -20.48
C ASP A 105 15.89 11.60 -19.88
N LYS A 106 15.59 11.32 -18.61
CA LYS A 106 15.98 10.09 -17.90
C LYS A 106 14.94 8.97 -18.00
N PHE A 107 13.82 9.19 -18.69
CA PHE A 107 12.77 8.18 -18.77
C PHE A 107 13.16 7.05 -19.73
N HIS A 108 12.87 5.83 -19.31
CA HIS A 108 12.92 4.66 -20.17
C HIS A 108 11.56 4.50 -20.84
N PHE A 109 11.51 4.77 -22.14
CA PHE A 109 10.31 4.63 -22.96
C PHE A 109 10.17 3.23 -23.58
N THR A 110 11.30 2.61 -23.91
CA THR A 110 11.36 1.25 -24.45
C THR A 110 11.81 0.28 -23.37
N PRO A 111 11.00 -0.73 -23.03
CA PRO A 111 11.40 -1.73 -22.04
C PRO A 111 12.39 -2.74 -22.63
N TYR A 112 13.14 -3.42 -21.77
CA TYR A 112 14.10 -4.44 -22.16
C TYR A 112 14.28 -5.48 -21.05
N ARG A 113 14.75 -6.69 -21.39
CA ARG A 113 15.15 -7.68 -20.39
C ARG A 113 16.65 -7.58 -20.14
N LEU A 114 17.05 -7.65 -18.87
CA LEU A 114 18.45 -7.64 -18.48
C LEU A 114 18.87 -9.04 -18.02
N PHE A 115 19.95 -9.57 -18.57
CA PHE A 115 20.45 -10.91 -18.22
C PHE A 115 21.88 -10.83 -17.67
N HIS A 116 22.16 -11.62 -16.65
CA HIS A 116 23.50 -11.89 -16.15
C HIS A 116 24.03 -13.19 -16.77
N GLU A 117 25.11 -13.10 -17.55
CA GLU A 117 25.80 -14.28 -18.08
C GLU A 117 26.71 -14.90 -17.02
N ILE A 118 26.52 -16.19 -16.73
CA ILE A 118 27.32 -16.94 -15.76
C ILE A 118 28.48 -17.61 -16.50
N PRO A 119 29.76 -17.27 -16.20
CA PRO A 119 30.90 -17.86 -16.89
C PRO A 119 31.01 -19.38 -16.64
N VAL A 120 31.11 -20.16 -17.72
CA VAL A 120 31.22 -21.62 -17.69
C VAL A 120 32.54 -22.05 -17.04
N THR A 121 32.47 -22.80 -15.93
CA THR A 121 33.67 -23.45 -15.33
C THR A 121 33.78 -24.94 -15.66
N ALA A 122 32.76 -25.57 -16.27
CA ALA A 122 32.83 -26.97 -16.70
C ALA A 122 31.96 -27.24 -17.95
N ALA A 123 32.52 -28.02 -18.89
CA ALA A 123 32.01 -28.26 -20.25
C ALA A 123 30.65 -29.01 -20.36
N ASP A 124 30.00 -29.35 -19.23
CA ASP A 124 28.81 -30.22 -19.20
C ASP A 124 27.54 -29.55 -18.62
N THR A 125 27.47 -28.21 -18.57
CA THR A 125 26.26 -27.51 -18.11
C THR A 125 25.30 -27.17 -19.28
N PRO A 126 24.01 -27.57 -19.21
CA PRO A 126 23.04 -27.30 -20.27
C PRO A 126 22.77 -25.79 -20.46
N GLU A 127 22.46 -25.38 -21.70
CA GLU A 127 22.34 -23.98 -22.14
C GLU A 127 21.44 -23.08 -21.27
N ALA A 128 20.40 -23.66 -20.65
CA ALA A 128 19.47 -22.95 -19.77
C ALA A 128 20.06 -22.52 -18.41
N LYS A 129 21.35 -22.80 -18.13
CA LYS A 129 22.04 -22.37 -16.90
C LYS A 129 23.07 -21.25 -17.12
N HIS A 130 23.17 -20.69 -18.34
CA HIS A 130 24.23 -19.73 -18.70
C HIS A 130 23.81 -18.26 -18.63
N ALA A 131 22.52 -17.97 -18.47
CA ALA A 131 22.00 -16.61 -18.31
C ALA A 131 20.86 -16.59 -17.29
N GLU A 132 20.95 -15.70 -16.31
CA GLU A 132 19.91 -15.47 -15.31
C GLU A 132 19.27 -14.10 -15.54
N HIS A 133 17.93 -14.03 -15.53
CA HIS A 133 17.21 -12.76 -15.65
C HIS A 133 17.42 -11.92 -14.39
N ILE A 134 17.85 -10.67 -14.57
CA ILE A 134 18.02 -9.70 -13.48
C ILE A 134 16.71 -8.95 -13.30
N TYR A 135 16.19 -8.95 -12.08
CA TYR A 135 15.05 -8.13 -11.69
C TYR A 135 15.55 -6.88 -10.98
N GLY A 136 15.40 -5.72 -11.62
CA GLY A 136 15.95 -4.47 -11.12
C GLY A 136 14.95 -3.33 -11.11
N GLU A 137 14.41 -3.02 -12.29
CA GLU A 137 13.60 -1.83 -12.55
C GLU A 137 12.22 -2.22 -13.13
N LEU A 138 11.21 -1.35 -13.01
CA LEU A 138 9.87 -1.68 -13.51
C LEU A 138 9.85 -1.81 -15.04
N TYR A 139 10.58 -0.95 -15.77
CA TYR A 139 10.71 -1.05 -17.24
C TYR A 139 11.51 -2.28 -17.69
N GLU A 140 12.11 -3.05 -16.78
CA GLU A 140 12.75 -4.33 -17.05
C GLU A 140 11.80 -5.53 -16.81
N SER A 141 10.62 -5.28 -16.22
CA SER A 141 9.66 -6.33 -15.89
C SER A 141 8.93 -6.90 -17.09
N GLU A 142 8.54 -8.17 -16.99
CA GLU A 142 7.69 -8.83 -17.99
C GLU A 142 6.36 -8.10 -18.15
N GLU A 143 5.79 -7.63 -17.05
CA GLU A 143 4.53 -6.88 -17.03
C GLU A 143 4.62 -5.59 -17.85
N PHE A 144 5.73 -4.85 -17.74
CA PHE A 144 5.92 -3.62 -18.52
C PHE A 144 6.08 -3.95 -20.00
N ILE A 145 6.88 -4.97 -20.33
CA ILE A 145 7.08 -5.40 -21.73
C ILE A 145 5.75 -5.79 -22.37
N LEU A 146 4.95 -6.60 -21.69
CA LEU A 146 3.64 -7.04 -22.18
C LEU A 146 2.67 -5.86 -22.37
N GLU A 147 2.67 -4.92 -21.43
CA GLU A 147 1.80 -3.74 -21.53
C GLU A 147 2.27 -2.77 -22.61
N HIS A 148 3.59 -2.63 -22.81
CA HIS A 148 4.16 -1.88 -23.91
C HIS A 148 3.75 -2.47 -25.26
N ASP A 149 3.87 -3.79 -25.44
CA ASP A 149 3.41 -4.50 -26.64
C ASP A 149 1.90 -4.33 -26.87
N ARG A 150 1.10 -4.41 -25.81
CA ARG A 150 -0.36 -4.18 -25.88
C ARG A 150 -0.67 -2.77 -26.37
N VAL A 151 0.03 -1.77 -25.85
CA VAL A 151 -0.16 -0.36 -26.22
C VAL A 151 0.24 -0.09 -27.68
N GLN A 152 1.24 -0.78 -28.23
CA GLN A 152 1.56 -0.68 -29.67
C GLN A 152 0.42 -1.19 -30.58
N GLN A 153 -0.44 -2.06 -30.06
CA GLN A 153 -1.54 -2.67 -30.82
C GLN A 153 -2.88 -1.92 -30.68
N LEU A 154 -2.92 -0.82 -29.89
CA LEU A 154 -4.14 -0.05 -29.71
C LEU A 154 -4.46 0.79 -30.95
N ASP A 155 -5.75 0.86 -31.27
CA ASP A 155 -6.25 1.76 -32.30
C ASP A 155 -5.99 3.22 -31.90
N LEU A 156 -5.56 4.01 -32.89
CA LEU A 156 -5.34 5.44 -32.69
C LEU A 156 -6.69 6.13 -32.50
N HIS A 157 -6.75 7.12 -31.62
CA HIS A 157 -7.85 8.06 -31.62
C HIS A 157 -7.97 8.70 -33.02
N PRO A 158 -9.19 8.95 -33.54
CA PRO A 158 -9.38 9.56 -34.87
C PRO A 158 -8.59 10.87 -35.06
N ASP A 159 -8.46 11.66 -33.99
CA ASP A 159 -7.72 12.93 -34.00
C ASP A 159 -6.22 12.74 -34.20
N ASP A 160 -5.69 11.54 -33.90
CA ASP A 160 -4.29 11.19 -34.02
C ASP A 160 -3.99 10.26 -35.22
N ALA A 161 -4.94 10.06 -36.15
CA ALA A 161 -4.80 9.12 -37.26
C ALA A 161 -3.58 9.38 -38.17
N GLY A 162 -3.06 10.62 -38.18
CA GLY A 162 -1.88 11.01 -38.95
C GLY A 162 -0.54 10.95 -38.19
N CYS A 163 -0.55 10.73 -36.87
CA CYS A 163 0.65 10.82 -36.05
C CYS A 163 1.46 9.50 -36.11
N LYS A 164 2.77 9.62 -36.41
CA LYS A 164 3.70 8.49 -36.60
C LYS A 164 4.66 8.26 -35.41
N LEU A 165 4.47 9.00 -34.32
CA LEU A 165 5.26 8.82 -33.11
C LEU A 165 4.95 7.47 -32.47
N GLU A 166 5.95 6.88 -31.83
CA GLU A 166 5.78 5.63 -31.08
C GLU A 166 4.82 5.81 -29.91
N HIS A 167 4.13 4.72 -29.53
CA HIS A 167 3.35 4.71 -28.30
C HIS A 167 4.28 4.43 -27.13
N VAL A 168 4.14 5.19 -26.05
CA VAL A 168 4.94 5.01 -24.85
C VAL A 168 4.03 4.78 -23.65
N VAL A 169 4.46 3.88 -22.77
CA VAL A 169 3.75 3.61 -21.51
C VAL A 169 4.24 4.59 -20.45
N ALA A 170 3.33 5.31 -19.82
CA ALA A 170 3.59 6.01 -18.57
C ALA A 170 3.22 5.07 -17.41
N ALA A 171 4.21 4.46 -16.78
CA ALA A 171 4.00 3.46 -15.74
C ALA A 171 3.73 4.14 -14.39
N LEU A 172 2.46 4.19 -13.99
CA LEU A 172 2.01 4.77 -12.75
C LEU A 172 2.19 3.77 -11.60
N MET A 173 2.90 4.22 -10.57
CA MET A 173 3.10 3.50 -9.31
C MET A 173 2.55 4.36 -8.17
N PHE A 174 1.72 3.78 -7.30
CA PHE A 174 1.08 4.51 -6.21
C PHE A 174 1.51 4.03 -4.84
N TRP A 175 1.49 4.94 -3.87
CA TRP A 175 1.62 4.64 -2.45
C TRP A 175 0.56 5.38 -1.66
N SER A 176 0.08 4.77 -0.58
CA SER A 176 -0.59 5.49 0.49
C SER A 176 -0.04 5.02 1.82
N ASP A 177 -0.03 5.94 2.78
CA ASP A 177 0.37 5.65 4.15
C ASP A 177 -0.28 6.68 5.08
N SER A 178 -1.24 6.26 5.91
CA SER A 178 -1.88 7.12 6.90
C SER A 178 -0.90 7.51 8.01
N THR A 179 -0.40 8.73 7.95
CA THR A 179 0.58 9.27 8.91
C THR A 179 -0.06 10.13 9.99
N HIS A 180 0.50 10.06 11.20
CA HIS A 180 0.16 10.96 12.30
C HIS A 180 1.05 12.21 12.22
N LEU A 181 0.48 13.40 12.07
CA LEU A 181 1.25 14.63 11.84
C LEU A 181 1.88 15.21 13.11
N ALA A 182 1.46 14.78 14.29
CA ALA A 182 1.95 15.31 15.55
C ALA A 182 2.00 14.24 16.65
N ASP A 183 3.09 14.26 17.43
CA ASP A 183 3.26 13.48 18.67
C ASP A 183 2.16 13.80 19.71
N PHE A 184 1.55 14.98 19.62
CA PHE A 184 0.45 15.45 20.45
C PHE A 184 -0.67 16.02 19.58
N GLY A 185 -1.84 15.40 19.63
CA GLY A 185 -3.03 15.82 18.89
C GLY A 185 -3.66 14.70 18.07
N THR A 186 -4.80 14.98 17.43
CA THR A 186 -5.53 14.03 16.57
C THR A 186 -5.29 14.29 15.08
N ALA A 187 -4.36 15.19 14.74
CA ALA A 187 -4.05 15.55 13.37
C ALA A 187 -3.45 14.35 12.63
N LYS A 188 -4.20 13.84 11.64
CA LYS A 188 -3.81 12.74 10.76
C LYS A 188 -3.77 13.27 9.34
N MET A 189 -2.84 12.74 8.55
CA MET A 189 -2.77 12.98 7.12
C MET A 189 -2.70 11.65 6.41
N TRP A 190 -3.44 11.51 5.33
CA TRP A 190 -3.43 10.29 4.54
C TRP A 190 -3.11 10.62 3.08
N PRO A 191 -1.82 10.82 2.77
CA PRO A 191 -1.37 11.13 1.42
C PRO A 191 -1.53 9.93 0.48
N ILE A 192 -1.76 10.25 -0.79
CA ILE A 192 -1.57 9.38 -1.93
C ILE A 192 -0.40 9.96 -2.74
N TYR A 193 0.62 9.15 -2.96
CA TYR A 193 1.79 9.49 -3.76
C TYR A 193 1.76 8.76 -5.10
N MET A 194 2.39 9.37 -6.11
CA MET A 194 2.58 8.80 -7.44
C MET A 194 4.04 8.93 -7.85
N PHE A 195 4.61 7.84 -8.38
CA PHE A 195 5.88 7.85 -9.10
C PHE A 195 5.68 7.29 -10.51
N LEU A 196 6.57 7.69 -11.42
CA LEU A 196 6.67 7.10 -12.74
C LEU A 196 7.73 6.00 -12.70
N GLY A 197 7.30 4.76 -12.97
CA GLY A 197 8.18 3.59 -13.10
C GLY A 197 9.03 3.58 -14.36
N ASN A 198 8.95 4.63 -15.19
CA ASN A 198 9.88 4.91 -16.29
C ASN A 198 11.24 5.43 -15.81
N LEU A 199 11.33 5.92 -14.56
CA LEU A 199 12.57 6.34 -13.92
C LEU A 199 13.22 5.17 -13.18
N SER A 200 14.55 5.20 -13.09
CA SER A 200 15.27 4.22 -12.28
C SER A 200 15.08 4.47 -10.79
N LYS A 201 15.16 3.41 -9.99
CA LYS A 201 15.15 3.50 -8.52
C LYS A 201 16.25 4.42 -7.97
N TYR A 202 17.35 4.62 -8.70
CA TYR A 202 18.42 5.53 -8.31
C TYR A 202 18.01 7.00 -8.43
N GLU A 203 17.16 7.35 -9.39
CA GLU A 203 16.56 8.69 -9.45
C GLU A 203 15.47 8.83 -8.40
N HIS A 204 14.64 7.81 -8.19
CA HIS A 204 13.64 7.81 -7.10
C HIS A 204 14.30 7.99 -5.72
N ALA A 205 15.44 7.35 -5.48
CA ALA A 205 16.15 7.42 -4.21
C ALA A 205 16.83 8.78 -3.95
N LYS A 206 16.89 9.69 -4.94
CA LYS A 206 17.41 11.04 -4.76
C LYS A 206 16.28 11.96 -4.26
N PRO A 207 16.33 12.48 -3.03
CA PRO A 207 15.28 13.37 -2.52
C PRO A 207 15.11 14.66 -3.34
N THR A 208 16.13 15.05 -4.10
CA THR A 208 16.12 16.26 -4.94
C THR A 208 15.73 15.98 -6.39
N SER A 209 15.33 14.75 -6.75
CA SER A 209 14.95 14.43 -8.14
C SER A 209 13.58 14.97 -8.51
N GLY A 210 12.73 15.25 -7.53
CA GLY A 210 11.32 15.62 -7.76
C GLY A 210 10.48 14.47 -8.31
N ALA A 211 10.94 13.21 -8.22
CA ALA A 211 10.24 12.06 -8.80
C ALA A 211 9.03 11.57 -7.98
N CYS A 212 8.91 12.02 -6.72
CA CYS A 212 7.77 11.75 -5.85
C CYS A 212 6.72 12.85 -6.04
N HIS A 213 5.54 12.48 -6.56
CA HIS A 213 4.46 13.43 -6.76
C HIS A 213 3.34 13.18 -5.75
N HIS A 214 2.98 14.20 -4.98
CA HIS A 214 1.78 14.14 -4.15
C HIS A 214 0.55 14.25 -5.06
N LEU A 215 -0.34 13.27 -4.97
CA LEU A 215 -1.54 13.20 -5.79
C LEU A 215 -2.77 13.69 -5.04
N ALA A 216 -2.95 13.28 -3.80
CA ALA A 216 -4.10 13.67 -2.99
C ALA A 216 -3.84 13.48 -1.49
N TYR A 217 -4.72 14.08 -0.69
CA TYR A 217 -4.80 13.85 0.76
C TYR A 217 -6.21 13.41 1.11
N ILE A 218 -6.36 12.14 1.50
CA ILE A 218 -7.66 11.56 1.87
C ILE A 218 -8.14 12.25 3.15
N PRO A 219 -9.32 12.89 3.12
CA PRO A 219 -9.85 13.57 4.30
C PRO A 219 -10.29 12.55 5.35
N SER A 220 -10.34 12.98 6.61
CA SER A 220 -11.09 12.27 7.63
C SER A 220 -12.58 12.65 7.54
N PRO A 221 -13.51 11.74 7.87
CA PRO A 221 -14.90 12.11 8.05
C PRO A 221 -15.04 13.26 9.07
N PRO A 222 -16.01 14.18 8.91
CA PRO A 222 -16.20 15.30 9.84
C PRO A 222 -16.56 14.80 11.25
N ASP A 223 -16.30 15.61 12.28
CA ASP A 223 -16.63 15.24 13.67
C ASP A 223 -18.13 14.93 13.85
N SER A 224 -18.99 15.62 13.08
CA SER A 224 -20.44 15.42 13.06
C SER A 224 -20.87 14.15 12.32
N PHE A 225 -19.95 13.41 11.67
CA PHE A 225 -20.26 12.24 10.86
C PHE A 225 -21.07 11.20 11.63
N GLN A 226 -20.65 10.86 12.85
CA GLN A 226 -21.34 9.88 13.68
C GLN A 226 -22.75 10.33 14.06
N ASP A 227 -22.95 11.63 14.31
CA ASP A 227 -24.25 12.19 14.66
C ASP A 227 -25.20 12.15 13.47
N ILE A 228 -24.70 12.48 12.26
CA ILE A 228 -25.45 12.39 11.01
C ILE A 228 -25.88 10.93 10.77
N VAL A 229 -24.94 9.99 10.79
CA VAL A 229 -25.28 8.57 10.56
C VAL A 229 -26.25 8.06 11.61
N LYS A 230 -26.08 8.43 12.89
CA LYS A 230 -26.99 8.05 13.97
C LYS A 230 -28.43 8.51 13.73
N THR A 231 -28.64 9.70 13.17
CA THR A 231 -30.00 10.17 12.84
C THR A 231 -30.69 9.37 11.74
N HIS A 232 -29.93 8.70 10.88
CA HIS A 232 -30.45 7.94 9.74
C HIS A 232 -30.54 6.43 10.01
N TYR A 233 -29.72 5.92 10.94
CA TYR A 233 -29.64 4.50 11.26
C TYR A 233 -30.36 4.14 12.57
N ALA A 234 -31.54 3.51 12.46
CA ALA A 234 -32.31 3.06 13.62
C ALA A 234 -31.55 2.04 14.51
N LYS A 235 -30.57 1.30 13.96
CA LYS A 235 -29.77 0.29 14.67
C LYS A 235 -28.34 0.73 14.97
N TRP A 236 -28.07 2.03 14.90
CA TRP A 236 -26.74 2.61 15.08
C TRP A 236 -26.01 2.07 16.31
N ASP A 237 -26.67 2.03 17.47
CA ASP A 237 -26.02 1.63 18.73
C ASP A 237 -25.46 0.19 18.70
N THR A 238 -26.01 -0.68 17.85
CA THR A 238 -25.56 -2.07 17.68
C THR A 238 -24.63 -2.28 16.48
N GLN A 239 -24.62 -1.36 15.51
CA GLN A 239 -23.94 -1.53 14.21
C GLN A 239 -22.92 -0.42 13.91
N LYS A 240 -22.66 0.47 14.87
CA LYS A 240 -21.74 1.61 14.72
C LYS A 240 -20.39 1.22 14.10
N GLY A 241 -19.77 0.14 14.60
CA GLY A 241 -18.46 -0.32 14.12
C GLY A 241 -18.50 -0.75 12.65
N ASP A 242 -19.49 -1.58 12.28
CA ASP A 242 -19.65 -2.07 10.91
C ASP A 242 -19.93 -0.92 9.93
N ILE A 243 -20.83 -0.01 10.30
CA ILE A 243 -21.20 1.13 9.46
C ILE A 243 -20.01 2.10 9.30
N THR A 244 -19.30 2.40 10.38
CA THR A 244 -18.13 3.29 10.31
C THR A 244 -17.04 2.68 9.41
N THR A 245 -16.78 1.38 9.57
CA THR A 245 -15.80 0.66 8.75
C THR A 245 -16.22 0.64 7.28
N HIS A 246 -17.50 0.41 7.00
CA HIS A 246 -18.07 0.46 5.66
C HIS A 246 -17.90 1.85 5.03
N CYS A 247 -18.29 2.91 5.73
CA CYS A 247 -18.18 4.27 5.22
C CYS A 247 -16.71 4.71 4.99
N HIS A 248 -15.75 4.21 5.77
CA HIS A 248 -14.33 4.44 5.49
C HIS A 248 -13.87 3.77 4.18
N ARG A 249 -14.39 2.58 3.86
CA ARG A 249 -14.14 1.93 2.56
C ARG A 249 -14.75 2.73 1.42
N GLU A 250 -15.99 3.16 1.58
CA GLU A 250 -16.66 4.02 0.59
C GLU A 250 -15.89 5.32 0.37
N LEU A 251 -15.40 5.96 1.44
CA LEU A 251 -14.58 7.17 1.33
C LEU A 251 -13.30 6.92 0.52
N PHE A 252 -12.55 5.86 0.85
CA PHE A 252 -11.32 5.52 0.12
C PHE A 252 -11.60 5.34 -1.39
N HIS A 253 -12.62 4.57 -1.75
CA HIS A 253 -12.93 4.33 -3.16
C HIS A 253 -13.54 5.55 -3.85
N THR A 254 -14.36 6.35 -3.17
CA THR A 254 -14.91 7.59 -3.74
C THR A 254 -13.79 8.61 -4.02
N VAL A 255 -12.76 8.69 -3.18
CA VAL A 255 -11.56 9.49 -3.48
C VAL A 255 -10.90 8.99 -4.78
N TRP A 256 -10.74 7.67 -4.94
CA TRP A 256 -10.23 7.11 -6.19
C TRP A 256 -11.13 7.38 -7.39
N GLU A 257 -12.46 7.39 -7.24
CA GLU A 257 -13.38 7.81 -8.32
C GLU A 257 -13.17 9.27 -8.72
N HIS A 258 -12.84 10.16 -7.77
CA HIS A 258 -12.46 11.54 -8.08
C HIS A 258 -11.10 11.66 -8.80
N LEU A 259 -10.16 10.76 -8.52
CA LEU A 259 -8.85 10.73 -9.18
C LEU A 259 -8.92 10.11 -10.57
N LEU A 260 -9.73 9.06 -10.73
CA LEU A 260 -10.02 8.37 -11.99
C LEU A 260 -11.15 9.08 -12.76
N ASP A 261 -11.02 10.40 -12.93
CA ASP A 261 -12.03 11.22 -13.60
C ASP A 261 -12.13 10.92 -15.11
N ASN A 262 -13.17 11.47 -15.75
CA ASN A 262 -13.43 11.19 -17.17
C ASN A 262 -12.26 11.59 -18.09
N ASP A 263 -11.49 12.62 -17.72
CA ASP A 263 -10.32 13.04 -18.49
C ASP A 263 -9.25 11.95 -18.41
N PHE A 264 -9.00 11.41 -17.21
CA PHE A 264 -8.08 10.28 -17.02
C PHE A 264 -8.55 9.02 -17.74
N LEU A 265 -9.84 8.67 -17.67
CA LEU A 265 -10.36 7.48 -18.36
C LEU A 265 -10.21 7.58 -19.87
N HIS A 266 -10.44 8.78 -20.44
CA HIS A 266 -10.21 9.04 -21.86
C HIS A 266 -8.74 8.84 -22.23
N VAL A 267 -7.81 9.44 -21.47
CA VAL A 267 -6.37 9.32 -21.71
C VAL A 267 -5.86 7.89 -21.43
N TYR A 268 -6.44 7.18 -20.48
CA TYR A 268 -6.12 5.78 -20.24
C TYR A 268 -6.50 4.91 -21.45
N GLN A 269 -7.63 5.17 -22.09
CA GLN A 269 -8.04 4.41 -23.27
C GLN A 269 -7.26 4.80 -24.53
N TYR A 270 -7.10 6.10 -24.79
CA TYR A 270 -6.65 6.62 -26.09
C TYR A 270 -5.23 7.22 -26.08
N GLY A 271 -4.63 7.37 -24.89
CA GLY A 271 -3.36 8.06 -24.70
C GLY A 271 -3.49 9.59 -24.77
N MET A 272 -2.46 10.29 -24.31
CA MET A 272 -2.27 11.73 -24.52
C MET A 272 -0.97 11.91 -25.29
N HIS A 273 -1.03 12.43 -26.52
CA HIS A 273 0.15 12.59 -27.37
C HIS A 273 1.01 11.30 -27.50
N ARG A 274 0.36 10.13 -27.60
CA ARG A 274 0.96 8.78 -27.60
C ARG A 274 1.51 8.27 -26.27
N VAL A 275 1.34 9.01 -25.18
CA VAL A 275 1.65 8.56 -23.81
C VAL A 275 0.41 7.88 -23.22
N TYR A 276 0.52 6.59 -22.88
CA TYR A 276 -0.55 5.78 -22.33
C TYR A 276 -0.28 5.51 -20.84
N PRO A 277 -1.02 6.16 -19.92
CA PRO A 277 -0.87 5.89 -18.49
C PRO A 277 -1.36 4.49 -18.14
N ARG A 278 -0.56 3.74 -17.39
CA ARG A 278 -0.87 2.37 -16.96
C ARG A 278 -0.53 2.20 -15.50
N ILE A 279 -1.48 1.71 -14.72
CA ILE A 279 -1.30 1.48 -13.29
C ILE A 279 -0.62 0.11 -13.14
N PHE A 280 0.58 0.11 -12.59
CA PHE A 280 1.37 -1.11 -12.37
C PHE A 280 1.32 -1.57 -10.93
N THR A 281 1.54 -0.65 -10.00
CA THR A 281 1.71 -1.01 -8.58
C THR A 281 0.98 -0.04 -7.67
N TYR A 282 0.59 -0.58 -6.52
CA TYR A 282 0.14 0.19 -5.38
C TYR A 282 0.71 -0.47 -4.13
N SER A 283 1.63 0.23 -3.47
CA SER A 283 2.23 -0.21 -2.21
C SER A 283 1.54 0.48 -1.04
N ALA A 284 1.17 -0.30 -0.04
CA ALA A 284 0.60 0.18 1.20
C ALA A 284 0.79 -0.90 2.27
N ASP A 285 0.52 -0.56 3.53
CA ASP A 285 0.47 -1.54 4.60
C ASP A 285 -0.74 -2.48 4.48
N TYR A 286 -0.83 -3.50 5.33
CA TYR A 286 -1.89 -4.51 5.23
C TYR A 286 -3.31 -3.92 5.40
N PRO A 287 -3.61 -3.11 6.44
CA PRO A 287 -4.91 -2.45 6.56
C PRO A 287 -5.32 -1.64 5.31
N GLU A 288 -4.40 -0.92 4.70
CA GLU A 288 -4.69 -0.14 3.49
C GLU A 288 -4.83 -1.02 2.24
N LYS A 289 -4.04 -2.09 2.12
CA LYS A 289 -4.23 -3.11 1.07
C LYS A 289 -5.59 -3.78 1.15
N VAL A 290 -6.10 -3.99 2.35
CA VAL A 290 -7.44 -4.54 2.59
C VAL A 290 -8.52 -3.59 2.04
N LEU A 291 -8.35 -2.28 2.21
CA LEU A 291 -9.21 -1.26 1.58
C LEU A 291 -9.06 -1.31 0.06
N LEU A 292 -7.84 -1.20 -0.46
CA LEU A 292 -7.54 -1.23 -1.88
C LEU A 292 -8.12 -2.46 -2.60
N ALA A 293 -7.99 -3.64 -2.01
CA ALA A 293 -8.46 -4.90 -2.56
C ALA A 293 -9.95 -5.18 -2.26
N THR A 294 -10.65 -4.31 -1.53
CA THR A 294 -12.05 -4.51 -1.09
C THR A 294 -12.27 -5.84 -0.38
N ILE A 295 -11.41 -6.15 0.59
CA ILE A 295 -11.53 -7.34 1.42
C ILE A 295 -11.77 -6.99 2.89
N CYS A 296 -12.13 -8.00 3.68
CA CYS A 296 -12.38 -7.88 5.10
C CYS A 296 -11.07 -8.06 5.84
N ASP A 297 -10.78 -7.12 6.73
CA ASP A 297 -9.61 -7.14 7.57
C ASP A 297 -9.64 -8.42 8.43
N LYS A 298 -8.60 -9.25 8.33
CA LYS A 298 -8.49 -10.57 9.00
C LYS A 298 -9.64 -11.52 8.72
N GLY A 299 -10.23 -11.42 7.54
CA GLY A 299 -11.23 -12.37 7.06
C GLY A 299 -10.72 -13.81 6.97
N LEU A 300 -11.59 -14.69 6.48
CA LEU A 300 -11.28 -16.09 6.22
C LEU A 300 -10.14 -16.30 5.21
N CYS A 301 -9.91 -15.36 4.30
CA CYS A 301 -8.81 -15.32 3.35
C CYS A 301 -8.08 -13.98 3.54
N LEU A 302 -6.88 -14.01 4.14
CA LEU A 302 -6.11 -12.81 4.50
C LEU A 302 -5.53 -12.10 3.27
N CYS A 303 -5.14 -12.85 2.26
CA CYS A 303 -4.34 -12.32 1.16
C CYS A 303 -5.21 -11.48 0.20
N PRO A 304 -4.75 -10.27 -0.20
CA PRO A 304 -5.40 -9.50 -1.25
C PRO A 304 -5.27 -10.18 -2.62
N GLN A 305 -4.28 -11.04 -2.82
CA GLN A 305 -3.99 -11.67 -4.12
C GLN A 305 -4.56 -13.09 -4.27
N CYS A 306 -4.77 -13.83 -3.17
CA CYS A 306 -5.24 -15.22 -3.24
C CYS A 306 -6.30 -15.58 -2.17
N LEU A 307 -6.99 -16.69 -2.40
CA LEU A 307 -8.04 -17.24 -1.54
C LEU A 307 -7.53 -18.39 -0.65
N VAL A 308 -6.26 -18.35 -0.26
CA VAL A 308 -5.72 -19.30 0.74
C VAL A 308 -6.37 -18.99 2.10
N PRO A 309 -7.02 -19.98 2.74
CA PRO A 309 -7.67 -19.77 4.02
C PRO A 309 -6.68 -19.40 5.13
N LYS A 310 -7.09 -18.51 6.03
CA LYS A 310 -6.35 -18.06 7.22
C LYS A 310 -5.86 -19.22 8.09
N GLN A 311 -6.65 -20.29 8.20
CA GLN A 311 -6.29 -21.49 8.96
C GLN A 311 -5.06 -22.24 8.40
N ASN A 312 -4.64 -21.94 7.16
CA ASN A 312 -3.46 -22.52 6.53
C ASN A 312 -2.29 -21.52 6.48
N ALA A 313 -2.40 -20.37 7.16
CA ALA A 313 -1.37 -19.32 7.12
C ALA A 313 -0.02 -19.79 7.72
N ASP A 314 -0.06 -20.77 8.62
CA ASP A 314 1.12 -21.47 9.17
C ASP A 314 1.89 -22.28 8.12
N LEU A 315 1.26 -22.61 6.98
CA LEU A 315 1.86 -23.33 5.87
C LEU A 315 2.51 -22.41 4.83
N MET A 316 2.50 -21.09 5.07
CA MET A 316 3.03 -20.09 4.14
C MET A 316 4.47 -20.39 3.73
N GLY A 317 4.76 -20.28 2.43
CA GLY A 317 6.10 -20.51 1.87
C GLY A 317 6.42 -21.99 1.60
N GLN A 318 5.56 -22.94 1.97
CA GLN A 318 5.71 -24.33 1.56
C GLN A 318 5.39 -24.49 0.06
N VAL A 319 5.96 -25.52 -0.58
CA VAL A 319 5.71 -25.83 -2.01
C VAL A 319 4.23 -25.94 -2.32
N ASN A 320 3.45 -26.54 -1.42
CA ASN A 320 2.00 -26.68 -1.60
C ASN A 320 1.27 -25.35 -1.43
N ASP A 321 1.72 -24.48 -0.52
CA ASP A 321 1.17 -23.13 -0.36
C ASP A 321 1.42 -22.30 -1.61
N MET A 322 2.65 -22.26 -2.13
CA MET A 322 2.98 -21.55 -3.38
C MET A 322 2.09 -22.00 -4.56
N LYS A 323 1.85 -23.30 -4.70
CA LYS A 323 0.92 -23.84 -5.71
C LYS A 323 -0.54 -23.41 -5.45
N GLN A 324 -0.95 -23.36 -4.18
CA GLN A 324 -2.29 -22.89 -3.81
C GLN A 324 -2.47 -21.40 -4.08
N GLN A 325 -1.48 -20.55 -3.82
CA GLN A 325 -1.54 -19.13 -4.11
C GLN A 325 -1.79 -18.87 -5.61
N GLN A 326 -1.11 -19.63 -6.47
CA GLN A 326 -1.29 -19.56 -7.93
C GLN A 326 -2.63 -20.14 -8.41
N SER A 327 -3.06 -21.29 -7.87
CA SER A 327 -4.31 -21.92 -8.30
C SER A 327 -5.57 -21.28 -7.72
N LYS A 328 -5.43 -20.53 -6.61
CA LYS A 328 -6.51 -19.83 -5.91
C LYS A 328 -6.34 -18.31 -5.99
N THR A 329 -5.81 -17.79 -7.08
CA THR A 329 -5.77 -16.34 -7.32
C THR A 329 -7.16 -15.73 -7.15
N ARG A 330 -7.22 -14.62 -6.43
CA ARG A 330 -8.48 -13.91 -6.16
C ARG A 330 -9.02 -13.33 -7.46
N LYS A 331 -10.34 -13.39 -7.60
CA LYS A 331 -11.09 -12.70 -8.64
C LYS A 331 -12.14 -11.80 -8.01
N TYR A 332 -12.30 -10.61 -8.57
CA TYR A 332 -13.26 -9.64 -8.10
C TYR A 332 -14.68 -10.13 -8.40
N ALA A 333 -15.44 -10.42 -7.35
CA ALA A 333 -16.80 -10.94 -7.45
C ALA A 333 -17.81 -9.80 -7.68
N LYS A 334 -17.68 -9.10 -8.82
CA LYS A 334 -18.48 -7.90 -9.15
C LYS A 334 -19.99 -8.10 -8.94
N GLU A 335 -20.56 -9.15 -9.50
CA GLU A 335 -22.01 -9.43 -9.40
C GLU A 335 -22.46 -9.62 -7.95
N SER A 336 -21.67 -10.33 -7.15
CA SER A 336 -21.94 -10.54 -5.72
C SER A 336 -21.83 -9.24 -4.91
N VAL A 337 -20.83 -8.41 -5.23
CA VAL A 337 -20.65 -7.10 -4.59
C VAL A 337 -21.81 -6.17 -4.95
N ASP A 338 -22.15 -6.05 -6.23
CA ASP A 338 -23.25 -5.20 -6.71
C ASP A 338 -24.58 -5.62 -6.07
N ALA A 339 -24.89 -6.91 -6.05
CA ALA A 339 -26.11 -7.42 -5.43
C ALA A 339 -26.17 -7.14 -3.92
N THR A 340 -25.05 -7.28 -3.20
CA THR A 340 -25.02 -7.02 -1.75
C THR A 340 -25.02 -5.53 -1.43
N CYS A 341 -24.44 -4.67 -2.27
CA CYS A 341 -24.62 -3.23 -2.22
C CYS A 341 -26.10 -2.85 -2.35
N ASP A 342 -26.82 -3.41 -3.34
CA ASP A 342 -28.26 -3.17 -3.50
C ASP A 342 -29.06 -3.61 -2.27
N TRP A 343 -28.68 -4.73 -1.64
CA TRP A 343 -29.34 -5.17 -0.41
C TRP A 343 -29.14 -4.18 0.73
N ILE A 344 -27.95 -3.61 0.87
CA ILE A 344 -27.59 -2.70 1.95
C ILE A 344 -28.23 -1.32 1.73
N TYR A 345 -28.08 -0.76 0.54
CA TYR A 345 -28.54 0.60 0.24
C TYR A 345 -30.04 0.63 -0.08
N CYS A 346 -30.53 -0.27 -0.93
CA CYS A 346 -31.91 -0.22 -1.41
C CYS A 346 -32.89 -1.04 -0.56
N LEU A 347 -32.42 -2.13 0.08
CA LEU A 347 -33.29 -3.05 0.85
C LEU A 347 -33.08 -2.99 2.37
N GLY A 348 -32.16 -2.16 2.87
CA GLY A 348 -31.92 -1.95 4.30
C GLY A 348 -31.36 -3.17 5.05
N TYR A 349 -30.61 -4.04 4.36
CA TYR A 349 -29.88 -5.12 5.01
C TYR A 349 -28.72 -4.56 5.83
N GLY A 350 -28.41 -5.24 6.95
CA GLY A 350 -27.21 -4.92 7.71
C GLY A 350 -25.96 -5.37 6.94
N ILE A 351 -24.88 -4.59 7.02
CA ILE A 351 -23.60 -4.84 6.36
C ILE A 351 -23.06 -6.24 6.70
N CYS A 352 -23.07 -6.60 7.99
CA CYS A 352 -22.69 -7.92 8.50
C CYS A 352 -23.89 -8.86 8.73
N SER A 353 -25.00 -8.66 8.02
CA SER A 353 -26.16 -9.54 8.15
C SER A 353 -25.87 -10.94 7.60
N THR A 354 -26.55 -11.96 8.13
CA THR A 354 -26.38 -13.35 7.69
C THR A 354 -26.55 -13.53 6.18
N ALA A 355 -27.43 -12.75 5.55
CA ALA A 355 -27.62 -12.79 4.09
C ALA A 355 -26.39 -12.28 3.33
N VAL A 356 -25.83 -11.13 3.73
CA VAL A 356 -24.63 -10.57 3.10
C VAL A 356 -23.41 -11.46 3.37
N GLU A 357 -23.24 -11.93 4.61
CA GLU A 357 -22.15 -12.83 4.97
C GLU A 357 -22.19 -14.15 4.20
N ALA A 358 -23.39 -14.70 3.95
CA ALA A 358 -23.53 -15.94 3.17
C ALA A 358 -22.96 -15.82 1.74
N VAL A 359 -22.92 -14.61 1.19
CA VAL A 359 -22.40 -14.34 -0.16
C VAL A 359 -20.90 -14.03 -0.13
N LEU A 360 -20.45 -13.14 0.77
CA LEU A 360 -19.11 -12.54 0.67
C LEU A 360 -18.07 -13.11 1.64
N LYS A 361 -18.49 -13.71 2.75
CA LYS A 361 -17.58 -14.08 3.86
C LYS A 361 -16.56 -15.13 3.46
N LEU A 362 -16.95 -16.09 2.61
CA LEU A 362 -16.08 -17.20 2.19
C LEU A 362 -14.80 -16.70 1.51
N THR A 363 -14.92 -15.69 0.66
CA THR A 363 -13.78 -15.04 -0.01
C THR A 363 -13.22 -13.87 0.79
N SER A 364 -13.84 -13.51 1.92
CA SER A 364 -13.54 -12.29 2.67
C SER A 364 -13.73 -11.02 1.86
N SER A 365 -14.61 -11.04 0.86
CA SER A 365 -15.00 -9.84 0.14
C SER A 365 -15.86 -8.94 1.03
N VAL A 366 -15.92 -7.65 0.72
CA VAL A 366 -16.79 -6.68 1.39
C VAL A 366 -17.76 -6.06 0.38
N PRO A 367 -18.93 -5.58 0.82
CA PRO A 367 -19.94 -5.03 -0.07
C PRO A 367 -19.62 -3.58 -0.45
N THR A 368 -18.43 -3.35 -1.02
CA THR A 368 -17.95 -2.04 -1.51
C THR A 368 -17.47 -2.19 -2.95
N GLN A 369 -17.93 -1.31 -3.82
CA GLN A 369 -17.49 -1.29 -5.22
C GLN A 369 -16.04 -0.84 -5.32
N ASN A 370 -15.23 -1.58 -6.07
CA ASN A 370 -13.83 -1.23 -6.25
C ASN A 370 -13.68 -0.25 -7.43
N ALA A 371 -13.19 0.97 -7.16
CA ALA A 371 -13.02 2.01 -8.17
C ALA A 371 -12.15 1.56 -9.39
N PHE A 372 -11.06 0.83 -9.16
CA PHE A 372 -10.19 0.34 -10.23
C PHE A 372 -10.87 -0.71 -11.10
N ALA A 373 -11.59 -1.66 -10.49
CA ALA A 373 -12.36 -2.66 -11.23
C ALA A 373 -13.53 -2.03 -11.99
N LYS A 374 -14.19 -1.02 -11.40
CA LYS A 374 -15.33 -0.32 -11.98
C LYS A 374 -14.96 0.52 -13.20
N HIS A 375 -13.90 1.33 -13.07
CA HIS A 375 -13.56 2.34 -14.08
C HIS A 375 -12.50 1.88 -15.09
N LEU A 376 -11.56 1.03 -14.68
CA LEU A 376 -10.43 0.61 -15.51
C LEU A 376 -10.46 -0.88 -15.88
N ASN A 377 -11.43 -1.64 -15.35
CA ASN A 377 -11.49 -3.09 -15.48
C ASN A 377 -10.20 -3.80 -15.01
N ILE A 378 -9.52 -3.22 -14.01
CA ILE A 378 -8.34 -3.84 -13.40
C ILE A 378 -8.81 -4.74 -12.27
N GLU A 379 -8.29 -5.97 -12.24
CA GLU A 379 -8.48 -6.90 -11.14
C GLU A 379 -7.78 -6.34 -9.89
N PRO A 380 -8.49 -6.05 -8.78
CA PRO A 380 -7.90 -5.46 -7.57
C PRO A 380 -6.79 -6.31 -6.95
N ALA A 381 -6.76 -7.61 -7.22
CA ALA A 381 -5.69 -8.51 -6.79
C ALA A 381 -4.35 -8.27 -7.50
N ASN A 382 -4.34 -7.57 -8.65
CA ASN A 382 -3.14 -7.45 -9.49
C ASN A 382 -2.26 -6.24 -9.18
N ILE A 383 -2.80 -5.21 -8.54
CA ILE A 383 -2.10 -3.94 -8.28
C ILE A 383 -1.30 -3.93 -6.95
N PRO A 384 -1.79 -4.54 -5.84
CA PRO A 384 -1.11 -4.49 -4.56
C PRO A 384 0.28 -5.15 -4.60
N VAL A 385 1.32 -4.43 -4.20
CA VAL A 385 2.70 -4.94 -4.08
C VAL A 385 3.17 -4.91 -2.63
N VAL A 386 4.14 -5.75 -2.27
CA VAL A 386 4.70 -5.85 -0.91
C VAL A 386 5.34 -4.53 -0.50
N ASP A 387 4.95 -4.00 0.66
CA ASP A 387 5.66 -2.90 1.29
C ASP A 387 6.76 -3.50 2.17
N LEU A 388 7.99 -3.50 1.67
CA LEU A 388 9.12 -4.08 2.38
C LEU A 388 9.39 -3.38 3.72
N MET A 389 9.10 -2.09 3.83
CA MET A 389 9.32 -1.32 5.04
C MET A 389 8.33 -1.74 6.14
N HIS A 390 7.04 -1.68 5.84
CA HIS A 390 5.99 -1.94 6.82
C HIS A 390 5.76 -3.44 7.06
N GLU A 391 5.72 -4.26 6.01
CA GLU A 391 5.36 -5.67 6.13
C GLU A 391 6.53 -6.53 6.58
N PHE A 392 7.73 -6.28 6.03
CA PHE A 392 8.89 -7.12 6.32
C PHE A 392 9.78 -6.53 7.42
N LYS A 393 10.36 -5.34 7.22
CA LYS A 393 11.35 -4.76 8.16
C LYS A 393 10.72 -4.46 9.52
N LEU A 394 9.67 -3.64 9.55
CA LEU A 394 8.94 -3.26 10.77
C LEU A 394 7.92 -4.30 11.23
N GLY A 395 7.44 -5.15 10.31
CA GLY A 395 6.48 -6.21 10.59
C GLY A 395 7.18 -7.51 10.99
N VAL A 396 7.36 -8.40 10.02
CA VAL A 396 7.84 -9.78 10.24
C VAL A 396 9.18 -9.83 10.97
N TRP A 397 10.18 -9.09 10.50
CA TRP A 397 11.52 -9.14 11.06
C TRP A 397 11.57 -8.62 12.49
N LYS A 398 11.00 -7.44 12.77
CA LYS A 398 10.90 -6.91 14.13
C LYS A 398 10.19 -7.89 15.07
N ALA A 399 9.10 -8.52 14.64
CA ALA A 399 8.37 -9.51 15.44
C ALA A 399 9.22 -10.77 15.71
N LEU A 400 9.91 -11.28 14.69
CA LEU A 400 10.83 -12.41 14.84
C LEU A 400 11.98 -12.06 15.78
N PHE A 401 12.62 -10.91 15.59
CA PHE A 401 13.72 -10.45 16.43
C PHE A 401 13.28 -10.31 17.89
N THR A 402 12.12 -9.71 18.15
CA THR A 402 11.50 -9.64 19.49
C THR A 402 11.35 -11.03 20.09
N HIS A 403 10.84 -12.00 19.33
CA HIS A 403 10.68 -13.37 19.80
C HIS A 403 12.02 -14.05 20.11
N LEU A 404 13.05 -13.82 19.30
CA LEU A 404 14.41 -14.32 19.55
C LEU A 404 14.98 -13.75 20.84
N ILE A 405 14.78 -12.45 21.11
CA ILE A 405 15.17 -11.84 22.39
C ILE A 405 14.47 -12.53 23.57
N CYS A 406 13.16 -12.80 23.47
CA CYS A 406 12.44 -13.54 24.50
C CYS A 406 13.02 -14.94 24.74
N LEU A 407 13.38 -15.66 23.67
CA LEU A 407 14.01 -16.99 23.80
C LEU A 407 15.36 -16.93 24.50
N LEU A 408 16.16 -15.90 24.26
CA LEU A 408 17.44 -15.70 24.95
C LEU A 408 17.25 -15.44 26.45
N TYR A 409 16.25 -14.65 26.84
CA TYR A 409 15.89 -14.47 28.25
C TYR A 409 15.38 -15.75 28.91
N VAL A 410 14.66 -16.60 28.16
CA VAL A 410 14.22 -17.91 28.68
C VAL A 410 15.40 -18.86 28.86
N ALA A 411 16.36 -18.85 27.92
CA ALA A 411 17.54 -19.71 27.98
C ALA A 411 18.50 -19.30 29.11
N GLU A 412 18.75 -17.99 29.28
CA GLU A 412 19.60 -17.44 30.35
C GLU A 412 18.89 -16.27 31.04
N PRO A 413 18.12 -16.54 32.12
CA PRO A 413 17.29 -15.54 32.81
C PRO A 413 18.05 -14.34 33.38
N HIS A 414 19.36 -14.50 33.59
CA HIS A 414 20.23 -13.42 34.08
C HIS A 414 20.71 -12.47 32.97
N GLY A 415 20.39 -12.74 31.70
CA GLY A 415 20.65 -11.82 30.58
C GLY A 415 22.04 -11.92 29.95
N SER A 416 22.88 -12.86 30.35
CA SER A 416 24.25 -13.02 29.82
C SER A 416 24.29 -13.21 28.29
N LEU A 417 23.31 -13.93 27.71
CA LEU A 417 23.19 -14.09 26.26
C LEU A 417 22.74 -12.81 25.56
N ILE A 418 21.94 -11.97 26.23
CA ILE A 418 21.51 -10.67 25.70
C ILE A 418 22.69 -9.69 25.70
N GLU A 419 23.46 -9.66 26.77
CA GLU A 419 24.70 -8.87 26.85
C GLU A 419 25.67 -9.30 25.74
N THR A 420 25.85 -10.61 25.54
CA THR A 420 26.68 -11.13 24.44
C THR A 420 26.14 -10.73 23.06
N LEU A 421 24.82 -10.73 22.86
CA LEU A 421 24.21 -10.29 21.61
C LEU A 421 24.51 -8.81 21.35
N ASP A 422 24.25 -7.94 22.32
CA ASP A 422 24.49 -6.51 22.20
C ASP A 422 25.98 -6.22 21.96
N GLU A 423 26.89 -6.89 22.69
CA GLU A 423 28.33 -6.80 22.47
C GLU A 423 28.74 -7.16 21.05
N ARG A 424 28.15 -8.21 20.47
CA ARG A 424 28.43 -8.61 19.08
C ARG A 424 27.97 -7.56 18.09
N PHE A 425 26.80 -6.95 18.30
CA PHE A 425 26.33 -5.87 17.43
C PHE A 425 27.19 -4.61 17.55
N TRP A 426 27.69 -4.28 18.75
CA TRP A 426 28.62 -3.15 18.96
C TRP A 426 29.96 -3.32 18.24
N GLN A 427 30.40 -4.56 18.05
CA GLN A 427 31.64 -4.89 17.36
C GLN A 427 31.55 -4.82 15.84
N ILE A 428 30.33 -4.67 15.29
CA ILE A 428 30.15 -4.56 13.84
C ILE A 428 30.74 -3.22 13.39
N PRO A 429 31.77 -3.23 12.52
CA PRO A 429 32.34 -2.01 12.01
C PRO A 429 31.35 -1.35 11.03
N THR A 430 31.40 -0.02 10.94
CA THR A 430 30.70 0.70 9.89
C THR A 430 31.13 0.16 8.52
N PHE A 431 30.16 -0.27 7.71
CA PHE A 431 30.42 -0.81 6.37
C PHE A 431 29.87 0.14 5.31
N SER A 432 30.76 0.61 4.43
CA SER A 432 30.52 1.73 3.52
C SER A 432 30.22 3.04 4.26
N VAL A 433 30.42 4.19 3.61
CA VAL A 433 30.25 5.51 4.27
C VAL A 433 28.80 5.74 4.72
N ASP A 434 27.83 5.10 4.05
CA ASP A 434 26.40 5.37 4.23
C ASP A 434 25.50 4.11 4.27
N THR A 435 26.04 2.89 4.35
CA THR A 435 25.23 1.66 4.19
C THR A 435 24.91 0.95 5.50
N ILE A 436 25.89 0.68 6.36
CA ILE A 436 25.65 0.08 7.68
C ILE A 436 26.36 0.94 8.71
N CYS A 437 25.59 1.60 9.56
CA CYS A 437 26.12 2.40 10.65
C CYS A 437 26.53 1.54 11.86
N GLN A 438 27.43 2.05 12.69
CA GLN A 438 27.76 1.39 13.96
C GLN A 438 26.54 1.36 14.88
N PHE A 439 26.19 0.17 15.37
CA PHE A 439 25.16 0.00 16.41
C PHE A 439 25.73 0.53 17.73
N SER A 440 25.29 1.71 18.18
CA SER A 440 25.80 2.35 19.40
C SER A 440 24.94 2.10 20.64
N ASN A 441 23.69 1.65 20.44
CA ASN A 441 22.76 1.27 21.50
C ASN A 441 22.61 -0.24 21.55
N ASN A 442 22.15 -0.77 22.68
CA ASN A 442 21.72 -2.16 22.80
C ASN A 442 20.60 -2.44 21.79
N VAL A 443 20.87 -3.31 20.82
CA VAL A 443 19.88 -3.69 19.81
C VAL A 443 18.74 -4.50 20.44
N SER A 444 19.05 -5.25 21.52
CA SER A 444 18.09 -6.03 22.29
C SER A 444 16.97 -5.17 22.90
N ALA A 445 17.29 -3.91 23.25
CA ALA A 445 16.33 -2.98 23.82
C ALA A 445 15.35 -2.42 22.78
N MET A 446 15.69 -2.49 21.48
CA MET A 446 14.86 -2.01 20.36
C MET A 446 14.32 -0.59 20.52
N LYS A 447 15.07 0.30 21.19
CA LYS A 447 14.64 1.67 21.47
C LYS A 447 15.03 2.58 20.32
N LYS A 448 14.03 3.30 19.78
CA LYS A 448 14.21 4.34 18.73
C LYS A 448 14.87 3.81 17.45
N LEU A 449 14.60 2.56 17.10
CA LEU A 449 15.05 1.97 15.83
C LEU A 449 14.05 2.29 14.73
N THR A 450 14.58 2.73 13.60
CA THR A 450 13.86 2.93 12.33
C THR A 450 13.78 1.63 11.54
N ALA A 451 13.01 1.60 10.45
CA ALA A 451 12.97 0.44 9.55
C ALA A 451 14.34 0.10 8.95
N TRP A 452 15.17 1.11 8.69
CA TRP A 452 16.53 0.96 8.20
C TRP A 452 17.42 0.27 9.23
N ASP A 453 17.33 0.67 10.51
CA ASP A 453 18.09 0.00 11.57
C ASP A 453 17.73 -1.49 11.67
N PHE A 454 16.45 -1.82 11.54
CA PHE A 454 16.00 -3.22 11.52
C PHE A 454 16.53 -3.98 10.30
N GLU A 455 16.54 -3.37 9.12
CA GLU A 455 17.16 -3.95 7.92
C GLU A 455 18.65 -4.20 8.10
N ASP A 456 19.40 -3.22 8.58
CA ASP A 456 20.84 -3.32 8.81
C ASP A 456 21.14 -4.45 9.78
N MET A 457 20.36 -4.57 10.88
CA MET A 457 20.47 -5.67 11.83
C MET A 457 20.31 -7.04 11.17
N LEU A 458 19.41 -7.15 10.20
CA LEU A 458 19.22 -8.40 9.47
C LEU A 458 20.38 -8.68 8.51
N GLN A 459 20.84 -7.67 7.78
CA GLN A 459 21.93 -7.81 6.80
C GLN A 459 23.22 -8.29 7.48
N VAL A 460 23.60 -7.69 8.61
CA VAL A 460 24.83 -8.04 9.33
C VAL A 460 24.78 -9.41 10.00
N SER A 461 23.59 -9.87 10.40
CA SER A 461 23.41 -11.19 10.99
C SER A 461 23.86 -12.33 10.05
N ARG A 462 23.81 -12.12 8.72
CA ARG A 462 24.24 -13.09 7.71
C ARG A 462 25.75 -13.12 7.47
N TYR A 463 26.46 -12.02 7.69
CA TYR A 463 27.92 -11.93 7.47
C TYR A 463 28.72 -12.55 8.63
N SER A 464 28.15 -12.61 9.83
CA SER A 464 28.77 -13.27 10.98
C SER A 464 28.99 -14.77 10.78
N SER A 465 28.20 -15.45 9.94
CA SER A 465 28.32 -16.90 9.71
C SER A 465 29.41 -17.30 8.72
N SER A 466 29.88 -16.39 7.86
CA SER A 466 30.93 -16.69 6.88
C SER A 466 32.35 -16.46 7.43
N LEU A 467 32.50 -15.60 8.44
CA LEU A 467 33.79 -15.28 9.06
C LEU A 467 34.24 -16.26 10.16
N SER A 468 33.40 -17.22 10.54
CA SER A 468 33.75 -18.28 11.51
C SER A 468 34.28 -19.57 10.86
N SER A 469 34.53 -19.55 9.55
CA SER A 469 34.92 -20.73 8.74
C SER A 469 36.28 -20.61 8.05
N ASP A 470 37.09 -19.60 8.38
CA ASP A 470 38.48 -19.47 7.91
C ASP A 470 39.48 -19.50 9.08
#